data_AF-A0A969S4D6-F1
#
_entry.id   AF-A0A969S4D6-F1
#
_cell.length_a   1.000
_cell.length_b   1.000
_cell.length_c   1.000
_cell.angle_alpha   90.00
_cell.angle_beta   90.00
_cell.angle_gamma   90.00
#
_symmetry.space_group_name_H-M   'P 1'
#
loop_
_entity.id
_entity.type
_entity.pdbx_description
1 polymer ?
#
loop_
_entity_poly.entity_id
_entity_poly.type
_entity_poly.pdbx_seq_one_letter_code
_entity_poly.pdbx_strand_id
1 'polypeptide(L)'
;MGLAGAVVSEAITPAPAQAYLAEVGVTIDNGNSDSYSTLLRRAEQVARAAAQRTFDNDILVTKVSATITGNYRGLEVPILTLNVGRYDWRAQPDPKLWSTYYSMSKRLLGFGAVDTEF
;
A
#
# COMPACT_ATOMS: atom_id res chain seq x y z
N MET A 1 -43.22 51.50 -3.41
CA MET A 1 -42.08 51.50 -4.34
C MET A 1 -40.80 51.34 -3.52
N GLY A 2 -40.02 50.29 -3.79
CA GLY A 2 -38.63 50.15 -3.34
C GLY A 2 -38.38 49.23 -2.14
N LEU A 3 -38.24 47.93 -2.37
CA LEU A 3 -37.54 47.03 -1.44
C LEU A 3 -36.14 46.79 -2.01
N ALA A 4 -35.12 47.35 -1.36
CA ALA A 4 -33.73 47.12 -1.70
C ALA A 4 -33.32 45.71 -1.24
N GLY A 5 -33.07 44.81 -2.18
CA GLY A 5 -32.58 43.46 -1.91
C GLY A 5 -31.09 43.48 -1.56
N ALA A 6 -30.74 42.97 -0.39
CA ALA A 6 -29.35 42.70 -0.04
C ALA A 6 -28.90 41.41 -0.75
N VAL A 7 -27.86 41.49 -1.58
CA VAL A 7 -27.19 40.33 -2.14
C VAL A 7 -26.22 39.77 -1.11
N VAL A 8 -26.51 38.58 -0.59
CA VAL A 8 -25.56 37.82 0.23
C VAL A 8 -24.60 37.08 -0.70
N SER A 9 -23.36 37.53 -0.76
CA SER A 9 -22.30 36.82 -1.49
C SER A 9 -21.89 35.60 -0.68
N GLU A 10 -22.37 34.43 -1.07
CA GLU A 10 -21.94 33.15 -0.51
C GLU A 10 -20.48 32.90 -0.94
N ALA A 11 -19.56 32.99 0.01
CA ALA A 11 -18.16 32.62 -0.21
C ALA A 11 -18.11 31.11 -0.47
N ILE A 12 -17.73 30.72 -1.68
CA ILE A 12 -17.54 29.32 -2.07
C ILE A 12 -16.31 28.80 -1.33
N THR A 13 -16.47 28.21 -0.15
CA THR A 13 -15.39 27.52 0.54
C THR A 13 -15.04 26.25 -0.25
N PRO A 14 -13.76 26.05 -0.65
CA PRO A 14 -13.35 24.80 -1.26
C PRO A 14 -13.62 23.68 -0.27
N ALA A 15 -14.36 22.64 -0.69
CA ALA A 15 -14.50 21.44 0.11
C ALA A 15 -13.10 20.89 0.42
N PRO A 16 -12.82 20.45 1.66
CA PRO A 16 -11.57 19.75 1.92
C PRO A 16 -11.45 18.59 0.92
N ALA A 17 -10.26 18.35 0.39
CA ALA A 17 -10.01 17.16 -0.39
C ALA A 17 -9.79 16.00 0.60
N GLN A 18 -10.85 15.33 1.04
CA GLN A 18 -10.69 14.09 1.81
C GLN A 18 -10.10 13.02 0.90
N ALA A 19 -8.79 12.78 1.02
CA ALA A 19 -8.18 11.58 0.46
C ALA A 19 -8.79 10.38 1.19
N TYR A 20 -9.74 9.69 0.56
CA TYR A 20 -10.30 8.45 1.07
C TYR A 20 -9.26 7.35 0.88
N LEU A 21 -8.53 7.09 1.96
CA LEU A 21 -7.43 6.12 2.03
C LEU A 21 -7.99 4.77 2.48
N ALA A 22 -7.71 3.72 1.70
CA ALA A 22 -7.92 2.35 2.12
C ALA A 22 -6.60 1.75 2.61
N GLU A 23 -6.59 1.26 3.84
CA GLU A 23 -5.48 0.53 4.44
C GLU A 23 -5.74 -0.98 4.37
N VAL A 24 -4.79 -1.73 3.81
CA VAL A 24 -4.91 -3.18 3.62
C VAL A 24 -3.69 -3.88 4.21
N GLY A 25 -3.90 -4.74 5.21
CA GLY A 25 -2.87 -5.64 5.72
C GLY A 25 -3.02 -7.03 5.12
N VAL A 26 -1.96 -7.59 4.55
CA VAL A 26 -1.97 -8.99 4.08
C VAL A 26 -0.75 -9.74 4.61
N THR A 27 -0.99 -10.87 5.27
CA THR A 27 0.07 -11.77 5.74
C THR A 27 0.27 -12.93 4.77
N ILE A 28 1.52 -13.21 4.41
CA ILE A 28 1.91 -14.32 3.54
C ILE A 28 2.75 -15.30 4.35
N ASP A 29 2.34 -16.57 4.37
CA ASP A 29 3.12 -17.64 4.99
C ASP A 29 4.29 -18.05 4.07
N ASN A 30 5.51 -17.98 4.60
CA ASN A 30 6.71 -18.44 3.91
C ASN A 30 6.95 -19.92 4.25
N GLY A 31 6.08 -20.79 3.73
CA GLY A 31 6.17 -22.23 3.91
C GLY A 31 7.57 -22.76 3.53
N ASN A 32 8.31 -23.20 4.55
CA ASN A 32 9.61 -23.89 4.66
C ASN A 32 10.71 -23.84 3.56
N SER A 33 10.57 -23.22 2.40
CA SER A 33 11.53 -23.44 1.30
C SER A 33 11.53 -22.38 0.20
N ASP A 34 11.31 -21.11 0.51
CA ASP A 34 11.43 -20.04 -0.48
C ASP A 34 12.52 -19.04 -0.07
N SER A 35 13.48 -18.87 -0.98
CA SER A 35 14.49 -17.81 -0.89
C SER A 35 13.79 -16.44 -0.77
N TYR A 36 14.46 -15.48 -0.13
CA TYR A 36 13.92 -14.14 0.06
C TYR A 36 13.39 -13.50 -1.24
N SER A 37 14.00 -13.81 -2.39
CA SER A 37 13.55 -13.31 -3.71
C SER A 37 12.21 -13.90 -4.14
N THR A 38 11.91 -15.16 -3.82
CA THR A 38 10.59 -15.74 -4.11
C THR A 38 9.52 -15.19 -3.18
N LEU A 39 9.83 -15.04 -1.90
CA LEU A 39 8.94 -14.36 -0.95
C LEU A 39 8.62 -12.94 -1.41
N LEU A 40 9.63 -12.19 -1.85
CA LEU A 40 9.48 -10.83 -2.35
C LEU A 40 8.58 -10.77 -3.59
N ARG A 41 8.79 -11.64 -4.57
CA ARG A 41 7.93 -11.71 -5.77
C ARG A 41 6.48 -12.03 -5.41
N ARG A 42 6.24 -12.93 -4.46
CA ARG A 42 4.88 -13.22 -3.98
C ARG A 42 4.27 -12.01 -3.29
N ALA A 43 5.02 -11.33 -2.44
CA ALA A 43 4.58 -10.11 -1.78
C ALA A 43 4.18 -9.03 -2.79
N GLU A 44 4.94 -8.84 -3.87
CA GLU A 44 4.61 -7.91 -4.95
C GLU A 44 3.30 -8.28 -5.67
N GLN A 45 3.09 -9.56 -5.98
CA GLN A 45 1.85 -10.03 -6.62
C GLN A 45 0.65 -9.83 -5.71
N VAL A 46 0.80 -10.10 -4.41
CA VAL A 46 -0.26 -9.89 -3.41
C VAL A 46 -0.57 -8.40 -3.26
N ALA A 47 0.45 -7.54 -3.18
CA ALA A 47 0.25 -6.08 -3.11
C ALA A 47 -0.49 -5.54 -4.34
N ARG A 48 -0.13 -6.05 -5.53
CA ARG A 48 -0.83 -5.73 -6.79
C ARG A 48 -2.30 -6.13 -6.74
N ALA A 49 -2.58 -7.37 -6.34
CA ALA A 49 -3.95 -7.87 -6.24
C ALA A 49 -4.76 -7.08 -5.19
N ALA A 50 -4.16 -6.75 -4.05
CA ALA A 50 -4.78 -5.94 -3.01
C ALA A 50 -5.14 -4.53 -3.50
N ALA A 51 -4.21 -3.84 -4.16
CA ALA A 51 -4.45 -2.51 -4.73
C ALA A 51 -5.55 -2.55 -5.80
N GLN A 52 -5.46 -3.48 -6.75
CA GLN A 52 -6.45 -3.64 -7.81
C GLN A 52 -7.84 -3.90 -7.24
N ARG A 53 -7.96 -4.90 -6.35
CA ARG A 53 -9.21 -5.26 -5.70
C ARG A 53 -9.81 -4.08 -4.93
N THR A 54 -8.98 -3.31 -4.23
CA THR A 54 -9.47 -2.18 -3.44
C THR A 54 -10.04 -1.07 -4.33
N PHE A 55 -9.33 -0.72 -5.41
CA PHE A 55 -9.83 0.25 -6.37
C PHE A 55 -11.07 -0.23 -7.12
N ASP A 56 -11.18 -1.53 -7.41
CA ASP A 56 -12.34 -2.11 -8.09
C ASP A 56 -13.58 -2.22 -7.19
N ASN A 57 -13.40 -2.49 -5.89
CA ASN A 57 -14.52 -2.68 -4.95
C ASN A 57 -15.07 -1.37 -4.38
N ASP A 58 -14.22 -0.37 -4.18
CA ASP A 58 -14.64 0.90 -3.59
C ASP A 58 -14.26 2.05 -4.52
N ILE A 59 -15.26 2.64 -5.18
CA ILE A 59 -15.08 3.76 -6.11
C ILE A 59 -14.63 5.05 -5.42
N LEU A 60 -14.92 5.21 -4.12
CA LEU A 60 -14.59 6.41 -3.37
C LEU A 60 -13.12 6.42 -2.95
N VAL A 61 -12.47 5.25 -2.87
CA VAL A 61 -11.04 5.14 -2.57
C VAL A 61 -10.22 5.85 -3.63
N THR A 62 -9.46 6.86 -3.20
CA THR A 62 -8.54 7.61 -4.06
C THR A 62 -7.10 7.23 -3.82
N LYS A 63 -6.78 6.60 -2.68
CA LYS A 63 -5.45 6.10 -2.33
C LYS A 63 -5.51 4.75 -1.65
N VAL A 64 -4.55 3.88 -1.92
CA VAL A 64 -4.36 2.60 -1.24
C VAL A 64 -3.02 2.59 -0.54
N SER A 65 -3.02 2.12 0.71
CA SER A 65 -1.82 1.75 1.47
C SER A 65 -1.91 0.28 1.84
N ALA A 66 -1.16 -0.58 1.16
CA ALA A 66 -1.15 -2.01 1.39
C ALA A 66 0.17 -2.44 2.05
N THR A 67 0.12 -2.93 3.28
CA THR A 67 1.28 -3.46 4.00
C THR A 67 1.26 -4.98 3.91
N ILE A 68 2.34 -5.55 3.39
CA ILE A 68 2.50 -6.99 3.24
C ILE A 68 3.48 -7.51 4.27
N THR A 69 3.00 -8.42 5.12
CA THR A 69 3.78 -9.03 6.20
C THR A 69 4.13 -10.46 5.82
N GLY A 70 5.39 -10.83 5.97
CA GLY A 70 5.83 -12.22 5.84
C GLY A 70 5.78 -12.90 7.19
N ASN A 71 5.19 -14.09 7.26
CA ASN A 71 5.38 -15.00 8.38
C ASN A 71 6.50 -16.00 8.03
N TYR A 72 7.55 -16.07 8.84
CA TYR A 72 8.55 -17.13 8.74
C TYR A 72 8.79 -17.75 10.11
N ARG A 73 8.44 -19.04 10.25
CA ARG A 73 8.61 -19.81 11.50
C ARG A 73 8.01 -19.11 12.73
N GLY A 74 6.88 -18.42 12.56
CA GLY A 74 6.21 -17.70 13.65
C GLY A 74 6.70 -16.26 13.86
N LEU A 75 7.65 -15.76 13.07
CA LEU A 75 8.04 -14.35 13.05
C LEU A 75 7.27 -13.61 11.96
N GLU A 76 6.47 -12.62 12.36
CA GLU A 76 5.75 -11.73 11.46
C GLU A 76 6.57 -10.46 11.22
N VAL A 77 6.99 -10.24 9.97
CA VAL A 77 7.85 -9.12 9.60
C VAL A 77 7.27 -8.41 8.37
N PRO A 78 7.05 -7.09 8.40
CA PRO A 78 6.61 -6.35 7.22
C PRO A 78 7.69 -6.43 6.14
N ILE A 79 7.35 -6.93 4.95
CA ILE A 79 8.30 -7.09 3.82
C ILE A 79 8.32 -5.81 2.98
N LEU A 80 7.13 -5.33 2.63
CA LEU A 80 6.94 -4.13 1.81
C LEU A 80 5.63 -3.44 2.15
N THR A 81 5.58 -2.15 1.85
CA THR A 81 4.35 -1.36 1.85
C THR A 81 4.18 -0.71 0.49
N LEU A 82 3.03 -0.92 -0.13
CA LEU A 82 2.63 -0.28 -1.38
C LEU A 82 1.77 0.93 -1.04
N ASN A 83 2.14 2.12 -1.52
CA ASN A 83 1.34 3.34 -1.38
C ASN A 83 1.12 3.96 -2.76
N VAL A 84 -0.14 4.00 -3.22
CA VAL A 84 -0.44 4.49 -4.57
C VAL A 84 -1.81 5.16 -4.63
N GLY A 85 -1.91 6.23 -5.43
CA GLY A 85 -3.16 6.85 -5.80
C GLY A 85 -3.87 6.12 -6.95
N ARG A 86 -5.19 6.20 -7.03
CA ARG A 86 -5.97 5.59 -8.13
C ARG A 86 -5.51 6.08 -9.50
N TYR A 87 -5.23 7.37 -9.62
CA TYR A 87 -4.80 7.97 -10.89
C TYR A 87 -3.46 7.39 -11.34
N ASP A 88 -2.48 7.35 -10.43
CA ASP A 88 -1.15 6.82 -10.69
C ASP A 88 -1.19 5.31 -10.97
N TRP A 89 -2.04 4.56 -10.23
CA TRP A 89 -2.25 3.13 -10.47
C TRP A 89 -2.85 2.85 -11.84
N ARG A 90 -3.79 3.68 -12.31
CA ARG A 90 -4.35 3.56 -13.66
C ARG A 90 -3.32 3.88 -14.75
N ALA A 91 -2.44 4.83 -14.50
CA ALA A 91 -1.36 5.16 -15.42
C ALA A 91 -0.29 4.06 -15.47
N GLN A 92 0.08 3.50 -14.31
CA GLN A 92 1.11 2.49 -14.18
C GLN A 92 0.81 1.49 -13.04
N PRO A 93 0.13 0.37 -13.36
CA PRO A 93 -0.27 -0.66 -12.38
C PRO A 93 0.88 -1.63 -12.06
N ASP A 94 2.06 -1.08 -11.79
CA ASP A 94 3.25 -1.83 -11.38
C ASP A 94 3.50 -1.62 -9.88
N PRO A 95 3.33 -2.65 -9.03
CA PRO A 95 3.54 -2.54 -7.59
C PRO A 95 4.96 -2.11 -7.22
N LYS A 96 5.98 -2.40 -8.04
CA LYS A 96 7.39 -2.15 -7.71
C LYS A 96 7.72 -0.66 -7.61
N LEU A 97 7.03 0.17 -8.38
CA LEU A 97 7.26 1.62 -8.42
C LEU A 97 6.68 2.34 -7.20
N TRP A 98 5.64 1.73 -6.64
CA TRP A 98 4.86 2.30 -5.53
C TRP A 98 5.16 1.60 -4.20
N SER A 99 6.07 0.62 -4.21
CA SER A 99 6.44 -0.16 -3.04
C SER A 99 7.68 0.40 -2.35
N THR A 100 7.56 0.60 -1.04
CA THR A 100 8.70 0.80 -0.14
C THR A 100 9.08 -0.54 0.46
N TYR A 101 10.34 -0.93 0.27
CA TYR A 101 10.87 -2.21 0.74
C TYR A 101 11.60 -2.06 2.07
N TYR A 102 11.27 -2.90 3.04
CA TYR A 102 11.95 -2.91 4.33
C TYR A 102 13.20 -3.79 4.26
N SER A 103 14.37 -3.14 4.11
CA SER A 103 15.66 -3.83 4.00
C SER A 103 16.05 -4.61 5.26
N MET A 104 15.57 -4.18 6.44
CA MET A 104 15.76 -4.89 7.71
C MET A 104 15.01 -6.22 7.78
N SER A 105 13.94 -6.38 7.00
CA SER A 105 13.12 -7.59 7.01
C SER A 105 13.89 -8.81 6.52
N LYS A 106 14.84 -8.62 5.60
CA LYS A 106 15.78 -9.66 5.19
C LYS A 106 16.64 -10.17 6.35
N ARG A 107 17.08 -9.28 7.25
CA ARG A 107 17.88 -9.67 8.44
C ARG A 107 17.01 -10.32 9.51
N LEU A 108 15.81 -9.79 9.76
CA LEU A 108 14.87 -10.32 10.75
C LEU A 108 14.30 -11.70 10.36
N LEU A 109 14.13 -11.95 9.07
CA LEU A 109 13.69 -13.24 8.54
C LEU A 109 14.85 -14.26 8.39
N GLY A 110 16.06 -13.94 8.86
CA GLY A 110 17.19 -14.87 8.87
C GLY A 110 17.91 -15.06 7.52
N PHE A 111 17.52 -14.35 6.46
CA PHE A 111 18.16 -14.42 5.14
C PHE A 111 19.45 -13.58 5.02
N GLY A 112 20.05 -13.21 6.16
CA GLY A 112 21.20 -12.32 6.28
C GLY A 112 22.27 -12.79 7.26
N ALA A 113 22.29 -14.08 7.63
CA ALA A 113 23.50 -14.67 8.16
C ALA A 113 24.54 -14.68 7.03
N VAL A 114 25.42 -13.69 7.05
CA VAL A 114 26.73 -13.82 6.46
C VAL A 114 27.36 -15.04 7.10
N ASP A 115 27.61 -16.07 6.29
CA ASP A 115 28.58 -17.11 6.58
C ASP A 115 29.86 -16.39 7.01
N THR A 116 30.12 -16.36 8.31
CA THR A 116 31.44 -16.03 8.82
C THR A 116 32.03 -17.38 9.18
N GLU A 117 32.57 -18.04 8.17
CA GLU A 117 33.38 -19.23 8.32
C GLU A 117 34.58 -18.90 9.22
N PHE A 118 34.65 -19.62 10.35
CA PHE A 118 35.76 -19.95 11.25
C PHE A 118 36.95 -18.99 11.40
#